data_AF-A0A5E4P298-F1
#
_entry.id   AF-A0A5E4P298-F1
#
_cell.length_a   1.000
_cell.length_b   1.000
_cell.length_c   1.000
_cell.angle_alpha   90.00
_cell.angle_beta   90.00
_cell.angle_gamma   90.00
#
_symmetry.space_group_name_H-M   'P 1'
#
loop_
_entity.id
_entity.type
_entity.pdbx_description
1 polymer ?
#
loop_
_entity_poly.entity_id
_entity_poly.type
_entity_poly.pdbx_seq_one_letter_code
_entity_poly.pdbx_strand_id
1 'polypeptide(L)'
;MSGATEFVLDFARERRTGLEEAIYCAGKSPAQIDAILAAARERGASLFLTRLSPDRFAALASDHRGSLDYCEASQTAVFGTPRPVRGAAEVAVVCAGTSDVGVAREAVRTLAYHGAASTLIADVGVAGLWRLTERLDELRTFPVIIAVAGMDAALPTVLGGLVASAIVAVPTSVGYGVATGGRVALDAILASCAPGLGVVNIDNGFGAACLALRLLNAARAIAARPTEDR
;
A
#
# COMPACT_ATOMS: atom_id res chain seq x y z
N MET A 1 10.98 4.26 38.13
CA MET A 1 11.36 5.33 37.19
C MET A 1 10.54 5.10 35.93
N SER A 2 9.54 5.93 35.63
CA SER A 2 8.84 5.81 34.34
C SER A 2 9.82 6.22 33.26
N GLY A 3 10.43 5.24 32.59
CA GLY A 3 11.27 5.51 31.42
C GLY A 3 10.43 6.32 30.44
N ALA A 4 10.96 7.45 29.98
CA ALA A 4 10.28 8.26 28.99
C ALA A 4 10.01 7.39 27.76
N THR A 5 8.73 7.13 27.47
CA THR A 5 8.34 6.37 26.30
C THR A 5 8.69 7.22 25.07
N GLU A 6 9.58 6.73 24.21
CA GLU A 6 10.02 7.46 23.00
C GLU A 6 8.94 7.51 21.89
N PHE A 7 7.74 7.01 22.17
CA PHE A 7 6.64 6.93 21.22
C PHE A 7 5.28 7.19 21.89
N VAL A 8 4.33 7.70 21.10
CA VAL A 8 2.92 7.84 21.45
C VAL A 8 2.10 7.33 20.28
N LEU A 9 1.29 6.28 20.51
CA LEU A 9 0.44 5.68 19.49
C LEU A 9 -0.91 6.40 19.39
N ASP A 10 -1.33 6.73 18.18
CA ASP A 10 -2.57 7.44 17.87
C ASP A 10 -3.70 6.45 17.51
N PHE A 11 -4.20 5.76 18.52
CA PHE A 11 -5.34 4.85 18.37
C PHE A 11 -6.65 5.56 17.97
N ALA A 12 -6.70 6.89 18.05
CA ALA A 12 -7.86 7.68 17.65
C ALA A 12 -7.81 8.15 16.19
N ARG A 13 -6.73 7.84 15.45
CA ARG A 13 -6.51 8.29 14.06
C ARG A 13 -7.63 7.90 13.12
N GLU A 14 -8.18 6.70 13.29
CA GLU A 14 -9.23 6.18 12.43
C GLU A 14 -10.48 7.06 12.49
N ARG A 15 -10.91 7.48 13.69
CA ARG A 15 -12.09 8.34 13.85
C ARG A 15 -11.96 9.68 13.11
N ARG A 16 -10.72 10.18 12.94
CA ARG A 16 -10.46 11.46 12.29
C ARG A 16 -10.21 11.32 10.79
N THR A 17 -9.67 10.19 10.36
CA THR A 17 -9.12 10.05 9.00
C THR A 17 -9.70 8.90 8.18
N GLY A 18 -10.48 8.02 8.81
CA GLY A 18 -10.96 6.76 8.25
C GLY A 18 -9.90 5.66 8.20
N LEU A 19 -8.68 5.90 8.68
CA LEU A 19 -7.55 4.97 8.62
C LEU A 19 -6.78 4.92 9.94
N GLU A 20 -6.43 3.71 10.38
CA GLU A 20 -5.57 3.48 11.54
C GLU A 20 -4.13 3.97 11.30
N GLU A 21 -3.35 4.13 12.37
CA GLU A 21 -1.91 4.40 12.27
C GLU A 21 -1.15 3.13 11.89
N ALA A 22 -0.13 3.27 11.04
CA ALA A 22 0.82 2.20 10.75
C ALA A 22 2.20 2.53 11.34
N ILE A 23 2.93 1.49 11.73
CA ILE A 23 4.25 1.60 12.35
C ILE A 23 5.33 1.46 11.28
N TYR A 24 5.97 2.57 10.94
CA TYR A 24 7.13 2.59 10.06
C TYR A 24 8.38 2.04 10.76
N CYS A 25 8.85 0.85 10.38
CA CYS A 25 9.91 0.13 11.09
C CYS A 25 11.34 0.42 10.59
N ALA A 26 11.51 1.04 9.41
CA ALA A 26 12.84 1.17 8.78
C ALA A 26 13.87 1.94 9.64
N GLY A 27 13.40 2.90 10.44
CA GLY A 27 14.24 3.71 11.32
C GLY A 27 14.19 3.30 12.80
N LYS A 28 13.52 2.18 13.14
CA LYS A 28 13.35 1.76 14.54
C LYS A 28 14.29 0.61 14.89
N SER A 29 14.78 0.61 16.13
CA SER A 29 15.50 -0.53 16.69
C SER A 29 14.53 -1.68 17.01
N PRO A 30 14.99 -2.94 17.08
CA PRO A 30 14.16 -4.07 17.53
C PRO A 30 13.53 -3.82 18.91
N ALA A 31 14.28 -3.23 19.84
CA ALA A 31 13.78 -2.89 21.17
C ALA A 31 12.64 -1.86 21.14
N GLN A 32 12.72 -0.85 20.26
CA GLN A 32 11.63 0.11 20.07
C GLN A 32 10.39 -0.55 19.47
N ILE A 33 10.56 -1.47 18.53
CA ILE A 33 9.44 -2.22 17.93
C ILE A 33 8.80 -3.13 18.99
N ASP A 34 9.59 -3.85 19.78
CA ASP A 34 9.09 -4.69 20.87
C ASP A 34 8.31 -3.88 21.91
N ALA A 35 8.79 -2.69 22.28
CA ALA A 35 8.08 -1.80 23.21
C ALA A 35 6.72 -1.33 22.64
N ILE A 36 6.67 -1.02 21.33
CA ILE A 36 5.41 -0.65 20.64
C ILE A 36 4.42 -1.83 20.65
N LEU A 37 4.89 -3.04 20.37
CA LEU A 37 4.06 -4.25 20.36
C LEU A 37 3.52 -4.57 21.76
N ALA A 38 4.34 -4.43 22.80
CA ALA A 38 3.91 -4.59 24.18
C ALA A 38 2.80 -3.58 24.55
N ALA A 39 2.98 -2.30 24.21
CA ALA A 39 1.98 -1.27 24.45
C ALA A 39 0.65 -1.52 23.71
N ALA A 40 0.71 -2.06 22.48
CA ALA A 40 -0.49 -2.45 21.75
C ALA A 40 -1.16 -3.68 22.36
N ARG A 41 -0.38 -4.65 22.83
CA ARG A 41 -0.88 -5.86 23.52
C ARG A 41 -1.64 -5.51 24.80
N GLU A 42 -1.09 -4.63 25.63
CA GLU A 42 -1.74 -4.15 26.85
C GLU A 42 -3.11 -3.50 26.59
N ARG A 43 -3.28 -2.89 25.42
CA ARG A 43 -4.53 -2.27 24.98
C ARG A 43 -5.45 -3.18 24.17
N GLY A 44 -5.01 -4.40 23.83
CA GLY A 44 -5.73 -5.27 22.91
C GLY A 44 -5.91 -4.68 21.51
N ALA A 45 -4.98 -3.81 21.08
CA ALA A 45 -5.06 -3.11 19.80
C ALA A 45 -4.29 -3.85 18.70
N SER A 46 -4.80 -3.78 17.47
CA SER A 46 -4.10 -4.26 16.28
C SER A 46 -3.16 -3.18 15.74
N LEU A 47 -2.05 -3.61 15.13
CA LEU A 47 -1.10 -2.72 14.46
C LEU A 47 -0.72 -3.27 13.08
N PHE A 48 -0.54 -2.36 12.13
CA PHE A 48 0.10 -2.66 10.85
C PHE A 48 1.53 -2.13 10.85
N LEU A 49 2.50 -3.00 10.60
CA LEU A 49 3.92 -2.66 10.55
C LEU A 49 4.38 -2.64 9.09
N THR A 50 5.09 -1.58 8.69
CA THR A 50 5.67 -1.43 7.35
C THR A 50 7.20 -1.37 7.42
N ARG A 51 7.87 -1.76 6.32
CA ARG A 51 9.34 -1.78 6.21
C ARG A 51 10.06 -2.55 7.33
N LEU A 52 9.46 -3.63 7.81
CA LEU A 52 10.06 -4.55 8.76
C LEU A 52 10.95 -5.55 8.00
N SER A 53 12.24 -5.25 7.90
CA SER A 53 13.20 -6.12 7.22
C SER A 53 13.30 -7.49 7.89
N PRO A 54 13.73 -8.55 7.16
CA PRO A 54 13.87 -9.89 7.74
C PRO A 54 14.80 -9.91 8.95
N ASP A 55 15.92 -9.17 8.89
CA ASP A 55 16.87 -9.07 9.99
C ASP A 55 16.26 -8.42 11.24
N ARG A 56 15.48 -7.33 11.05
CA ARG A 56 14.79 -6.68 12.18
C ARG A 56 13.72 -7.58 12.75
N PHE A 57 12.96 -8.28 11.91
CA PHE A 57 11.96 -9.25 12.35
C PHE A 57 12.61 -10.37 13.16
N ALA A 58 13.73 -10.94 12.69
CA ALA A 58 14.45 -12.00 13.38
C ALA A 58 15.02 -11.55 14.75
N ALA A 59 15.36 -10.27 14.88
CA ALA A 59 15.89 -9.69 16.11
C ALA A 59 14.82 -9.34 17.17
N LEU A 60 13.52 -9.45 16.85
CA LEU A 60 12.45 -9.22 17.83
C LEU A 60 12.38 -10.36 18.87
N ALA A 61 11.85 -10.04 20.06
CA ALA A 61 11.55 -11.04 21.08
C ALA A 61 10.70 -12.20 20.53
N SER A 62 10.99 -13.44 20.97
CA SER A 62 10.32 -14.66 20.47
C SER A 62 8.79 -14.56 20.56
N ASP A 63 8.30 -14.01 21.66
CA ASP A 63 6.87 -13.91 21.95
C ASP A 63 6.17 -12.88 21.05
N HIS A 64 6.90 -11.86 20.59
CA HIS A 64 6.41 -10.90 19.61
C HIS A 64 6.46 -11.50 18.21
N ARG A 65 7.57 -12.14 17.82
CA ARG A 65 7.69 -12.83 16.52
C ARG A 65 6.58 -13.85 16.32
N GLY A 66 6.28 -14.65 17.35
CA GLY A 66 5.21 -15.65 17.30
C GLY A 66 3.79 -15.05 17.21
N SER A 67 3.62 -13.76 17.48
CA SER A 67 2.32 -13.06 17.43
C SER A 67 2.10 -12.21 16.19
N LEU A 68 3.07 -12.17 15.28
CA LEU A 68 3.02 -11.38 14.05
C LEU A 68 2.70 -12.28 12.85
N ASP A 69 1.70 -11.90 12.07
CA ASP A 69 1.60 -12.35 10.67
C ASP A 69 2.61 -11.53 9.87
N TYR A 70 3.80 -12.09 9.63
CA TYR A 70 4.86 -11.45 8.86
C TYR A 70 4.88 -11.93 7.40
N CYS A 71 4.98 -10.98 6.47
CA CYS A 71 5.31 -11.27 5.08
C CYS A 71 6.67 -10.68 4.71
N GLU A 72 7.61 -11.57 4.45
CA GLU A 72 8.97 -11.23 4.04
C GLU A 72 8.99 -10.42 2.74
N ALA A 73 8.20 -10.83 1.74
CA ALA A 73 8.20 -10.22 0.40
C ALA A 73 7.80 -8.73 0.41
N SER A 74 6.82 -8.35 1.24
CA SER A 74 6.41 -6.94 1.39
C SER A 74 7.07 -6.24 2.58
N GLN A 75 7.84 -6.97 3.41
CA GLN A 75 8.39 -6.46 4.66
C GLN A 75 7.32 -5.81 5.55
N THR A 76 6.15 -6.43 5.62
CA THR A 76 5.04 -5.95 6.46
C THR A 76 4.64 -7.00 7.48
N ALA A 77 4.15 -6.56 8.64
CA ALA A 77 3.56 -7.46 9.62
C ALA A 77 2.21 -6.94 10.12
N VAL A 78 1.32 -7.86 10.49
CA VAL A 78 0.10 -7.54 11.24
C VAL A 78 0.26 -8.08 12.66
N PHE A 79 0.06 -7.21 13.64
CA PHE A 79 -0.09 -7.58 15.05
C PHE A 79 -1.57 -7.51 15.44
N GLY A 80 -2.03 -8.46 16.25
CA GLY A 80 -3.43 -8.55 16.66
C GLY A 80 -4.33 -9.15 15.60
N THR A 81 -5.61 -8.82 15.63
CA THR A 81 -6.60 -9.36 14.69
C THR A 81 -6.94 -8.32 13.63
N PRO A 82 -6.63 -8.55 12.33
CA PRO A 82 -7.02 -7.63 11.27
C PRO A 82 -8.54 -7.64 11.06
N ARG A 83 -9.05 -6.62 10.39
CA ARG A 83 -10.47 -6.54 10.04
C ARG A 83 -10.82 -7.65 9.05
N PRO A 84 -12.02 -8.26 9.15
CA PRO A 84 -12.47 -9.18 8.13
C PRO A 84 -12.60 -8.45 6.80
N VAL A 85 -11.98 -9.01 5.75
CA VAL A 85 -12.12 -8.51 4.38
C VAL A 85 -13.55 -8.79 3.90
N ARG A 86 -14.22 -7.78 3.34
CA ARG A 86 -15.62 -7.87 2.89
C ARG A 86 -15.80 -7.27 1.50
N GLY A 87 -16.85 -7.74 0.81
CA GLY A 87 -17.29 -7.21 -0.47
C GLY A 87 -16.49 -7.72 -1.67
N ALA A 88 -16.85 -7.22 -2.84
CA ALA A 88 -16.10 -7.45 -4.07
C ALA A 88 -14.81 -6.60 -4.07
N ALA A 89 -13.81 -7.04 -4.83
CA ALA A 89 -12.58 -6.26 -4.99
C ALA A 89 -12.86 -4.98 -5.81
N GLU A 90 -12.69 -3.83 -5.18
CA GLU A 90 -12.85 -2.51 -5.82
C GLU A 90 -11.50 -1.87 -6.18
N VAL A 91 -10.40 -2.50 -5.77
CA VAL A 91 -9.03 -2.04 -6.07
C VAL A 91 -8.28 -3.14 -6.79
N ALA A 92 -7.77 -2.83 -7.99
CA ALA A 92 -6.73 -3.64 -8.60
C ALA A 92 -5.35 -3.08 -8.23
N VAL A 93 -4.46 -3.94 -7.75
CA VAL A 93 -3.04 -3.63 -7.58
C VAL A 93 -2.31 -4.26 -8.74
N VAL A 94 -1.70 -3.44 -9.58
CA VAL A 94 -1.12 -3.84 -10.87
C VAL A 94 0.37 -3.55 -10.84
N CYS A 95 1.23 -4.55 -11.02
CA CYS A 95 2.67 -4.33 -11.02
C CYS A 95 3.34 -4.70 -12.34
N ALA A 96 4.33 -3.89 -12.74
CA ALA A 96 4.98 -4.02 -14.04
C ALA A 96 5.85 -5.28 -14.13
N GLY A 97 6.62 -5.59 -13.09
CA GLY A 97 7.44 -6.81 -13.05
C GLY A 97 7.36 -7.53 -11.71
N THR A 98 7.94 -8.73 -11.69
CA THR A 98 8.10 -9.52 -10.46
C THR A 98 8.92 -8.81 -9.39
N SER A 99 9.89 -7.99 -9.80
CA SER A 99 10.70 -7.16 -8.88
C SER A 99 9.88 -6.11 -8.13
N ASP A 100 8.75 -5.67 -8.69
CA ASP A 100 7.85 -4.69 -8.07
C ASP A 100 6.86 -5.33 -7.07
N VAL A 101 6.81 -6.66 -7.01
CA VAL A 101 5.81 -7.42 -6.23
C VAL A 101 5.88 -7.11 -4.74
N GLY A 102 7.07 -6.80 -4.18
CA GLY A 102 7.18 -6.45 -2.76
C GLY A 102 6.35 -5.19 -2.41
N VAL A 103 6.46 -4.16 -3.25
CA VAL A 103 5.70 -2.90 -3.10
C VAL A 103 4.21 -3.14 -3.39
N ALA A 104 3.88 -3.93 -4.40
CA ALA A 104 2.49 -4.30 -4.69
C ALA A 104 1.84 -5.09 -3.55
N ARG A 105 2.57 -6.03 -2.93
CA ARG A 105 2.09 -6.81 -1.77
C ARG A 105 1.93 -5.95 -0.53
N GLU A 106 2.76 -4.91 -0.33
CA GLU A 106 2.55 -3.93 0.74
C GLU A 106 1.20 -3.23 0.57
N ALA A 107 0.83 -2.82 -0.66
CA ALA A 107 -0.47 -2.23 -0.94
C ALA A 107 -1.62 -3.23 -0.67
N VAL A 108 -1.52 -4.46 -1.18
CA VAL A 108 -2.53 -5.52 -0.95
C VAL A 108 -2.73 -5.80 0.55
N ARG A 109 -1.64 -5.95 1.31
CA ARG A 109 -1.72 -6.20 2.76
C ARG A 109 -2.27 -5.00 3.52
N THR A 110 -1.97 -3.78 3.08
CA THR A 110 -2.56 -2.56 3.66
C THR A 110 -4.07 -2.51 3.42
N LEU A 111 -4.54 -2.81 2.21
CA LEU A 111 -5.97 -2.88 1.88
C LEU A 111 -6.67 -3.95 2.74
N ALA A 112 -6.08 -5.14 2.82
CA ALA A 112 -6.62 -6.24 3.62
C ALA A 112 -6.68 -5.90 5.12
N TYR A 113 -5.64 -5.25 5.67
CA TYR A 113 -5.63 -4.80 7.06
C TYR A 113 -6.81 -3.85 7.38
N HIS A 114 -7.15 -2.97 6.44
CA HIS A 114 -8.32 -2.09 6.54
C HIS A 114 -9.65 -2.75 6.10
N GLY A 115 -9.67 -4.05 5.84
CA GLY A 115 -10.87 -4.82 5.51
C GLY A 115 -11.35 -4.68 4.05
N ALA A 116 -10.54 -4.10 3.16
CA ALA A 116 -10.88 -3.93 1.75
C ALA A 116 -10.34 -5.09 0.89
N ALA A 117 -11.22 -5.67 0.07
CA ALA A 117 -10.83 -6.67 -0.92
C ALA A 117 -10.08 -6.01 -2.09
N SER A 118 -9.07 -6.71 -2.61
CA SER A 118 -8.30 -6.25 -3.77
C SER A 118 -7.85 -7.41 -4.64
N THR A 119 -7.57 -7.12 -5.91
CA THR A 119 -7.05 -8.09 -6.89
C THR A 119 -5.63 -7.70 -7.26
N LEU A 120 -4.68 -8.63 -7.12
CA LEU A 120 -3.29 -8.44 -7.56
C LEU A 120 -3.13 -8.96 -8.98
N ILE A 121 -2.70 -8.09 -9.90
CA ILE A 121 -2.34 -8.42 -11.28
C ILE A 121 -0.86 -8.11 -11.45
N ALA A 122 -0.03 -9.15 -11.43
CA ALA A 122 1.42 -9.00 -11.48
C ALA A 122 2.00 -9.27 -12.88
N ASP A 123 3.19 -8.72 -13.11
CA ASP A 123 4.02 -8.96 -14.31
C ASP A 123 3.37 -8.52 -15.63
N VAL A 124 2.70 -7.36 -15.63
CA VAL A 124 2.05 -6.78 -16.83
C VAL A 124 2.76 -5.53 -17.38
N GLY A 125 4.08 -5.50 -17.24
CA GLY A 125 4.92 -4.39 -17.67
C GLY A 125 4.91 -4.16 -19.18
N VAL A 126 5.24 -2.93 -19.58
CA VAL A 126 5.07 -2.45 -20.97
C VAL A 126 6.03 -3.11 -21.98
N ALA A 127 7.14 -3.69 -21.52
CA ALA A 127 8.05 -4.46 -22.38
C ALA A 127 7.37 -5.69 -23.01
N GLY A 128 6.32 -6.20 -22.37
CA GLY A 128 5.41 -7.19 -22.93
C GLY A 128 3.98 -6.69 -22.85
N LEU A 129 3.69 -5.57 -23.52
CA LEU A 129 2.40 -4.86 -23.46
C LEU A 129 1.17 -5.78 -23.65
N TRP A 130 1.31 -6.86 -24.41
CA TRP A 130 0.26 -7.85 -24.60
C TRP A 130 -0.27 -8.44 -23.27
N ARG A 131 0.60 -8.63 -22.26
CA ARG A 131 0.21 -9.10 -20.92
C ARG A 131 -0.75 -8.15 -20.22
N LEU A 132 -0.59 -6.85 -20.45
CA LEU A 132 -1.52 -5.83 -19.96
C LEU A 132 -2.83 -5.85 -20.75
N THR A 133 -2.75 -5.87 -22.08
CA THR A 133 -3.94 -5.79 -22.94
C THR A 133 -4.87 -6.99 -22.79
N GLU A 134 -4.33 -8.19 -22.53
CA GLU A 134 -5.13 -9.39 -22.24
C GLU A 134 -5.96 -9.28 -20.95
N ARG A 135 -5.59 -8.37 -20.05
CA ARG A 135 -6.27 -8.13 -18.77
C ARG A 135 -7.12 -6.86 -18.80
N LEU A 136 -7.24 -6.18 -19.95
CA LEU A 136 -7.82 -4.85 -20.02
C LEU A 136 -9.31 -4.81 -19.66
N ASP A 137 -10.08 -5.80 -20.10
CA ASP A 137 -11.51 -5.86 -19.78
C ASP A 137 -11.75 -6.11 -18.28
N GLU A 138 -10.90 -6.93 -17.64
CA GLU A 138 -10.91 -7.10 -16.19
C GLU A 138 -10.53 -5.80 -15.48
N LEU A 139 -9.46 -5.12 -15.91
CA LEU A 139 -9.00 -3.86 -15.33
C LEU A 139 -10.06 -2.76 -15.38
N ARG A 140 -10.84 -2.69 -16.47
CA ARG A 140 -11.94 -1.73 -16.64
C ARG A 140 -13.07 -1.89 -15.63
N THR A 141 -13.16 -3.03 -14.95
CA THR A 141 -14.17 -3.25 -13.91
C THR A 141 -13.82 -2.59 -12.58
N PHE A 142 -12.54 -2.23 -12.35
CA PHE A 142 -12.11 -1.66 -11.09
C PHE A 142 -12.25 -0.13 -11.08
N PRO A 143 -12.91 0.47 -10.08
CA PRO A 143 -12.98 1.92 -9.95
C PRO A 143 -11.63 2.55 -9.57
N VAL A 144 -10.75 1.81 -8.90
CA VAL A 144 -9.42 2.29 -8.48
C VAL A 144 -8.34 1.29 -8.88
N ILE A 145 -7.25 1.79 -9.45
CA ILE A 145 -6.07 1.00 -9.80
C ILE A 145 -4.84 1.59 -9.08
N ILE A 146 -4.10 0.74 -8.38
CA ILE A 146 -2.77 1.05 -7.87
C ILE A 146 -1.76 0.49 -8.86
N ALA A 147 -1.07 1.36 -9.59
CA ALA A 147 -0.09 0.99 -10.61
C ALA A 147 1.33 1.11 -10.06
N VAL A 148 2.04 -0.02 -9.94
CA VAL A 148 3.36 -0.12 -9.32
C VAL A 148 4.41 -0.44 -10.39
N ALA A 149 5.42 0.42 -10.55
CA ALA A 149 6.45 0.21 -11.55
C ALA A 149 7.78 0.89 -11.22
N GLY A 150 8.89 0.18 -11.45
CA GLY A 150 10.24 0.72 -11.47
C GLY A 150 10.73 1.04 -12.89
N MET A 151 12.04 1.10 -13.08
CA MET A 151 12.70 1.42 -14.36
C MET A 151 12.26 2.80 -14.91
N ASP A 152 11.63 2.81 -16.08
CA ASP A 152 11.03 3.98 -16.75
C ASP A 152 9.58 4.24 -16.29
N ALA A 153 9.01 3.34 -15.48
CA ALA A 153 7.66 3.42 -14.93
C ALA A 153 6.59 3.86 -15.94
N ALA A 154 6.62 3.28 -17.15
CA ALA A 154 5.64 3.58 -18.18
C ALA A 154 4.23 3.01 -17.91
N LEU A 155 4.11 2.00 -17.04
CA LEU A 155 2.84 1.30 -16.78
C LEU A 155 1.71 2.26 -16.31
N PRO A 156 1.89 3.15 -15.30
CA PRO A 156 0.87 4.12 -14.92
C PRO A 156 0.41 5.03 -16.07
N THR A 157 1.34 5.49 -16.91
CA THR A 157 1.03 6.32 -18.09
C THR A 157 0.19 5.57 -19.10
N VAL A 158 0.55 4.32 -19.40
CA VAL A 158 -0.21 3.47 -20.32
C VAL A 158 -1.61 3.20 -19.78
N LEU A 159 -1.74 2.85 -18.50
CA LEU A 159 -3.04 2.65 -17.85
C LEU A 159 -3.91 3.90 -17.93
N GLY A 160 -3.34 5.09 -17.71
CA GLY A 160 -4.07 6.36 -17.81
C GLY A 160 -4.66 6.66 -19.20
N GLY A 161 -4.17 6.00 -20.25
CA GLY A 161 -4.76 6.05 -21.59
C GLY A 161 -5.77 4.94 -21.91
N LEU A 162 -5.88 3.92 -21.07
CA LEU A 162 -6.63 2.68 -21.37
C LEU A 162 -7.85 2.44 -20.48
N VAL A 163 -7.91 3.05 -19.30
CA VAL A 163 -8.97 2.83 -18.29
C VAL A 163 -9.51 4.15 -17.75
N ALA A 164 -10.77 4.14 -17.32
CA ALA A 164 -11.43 5.30 -16.68
C ALA A 164 -11.25 5.33 -15.15
N SER A 165 -10.57 4.32 -14.58
CA SER A 165 -10.35 4.17 -13.14
C SER A 165 -9.53 5.33 -12.56
N ALA A 166 -9.72 5.64 -11.28
CA ALA A 166 -8.77 6.48 -10.56
C ALA A 166 -7.43 5.74 -10.41
N ILE A 167 -6.33 6.33 -10.86
CA ILE A 167 -5.01 5.70 -10.83
C ILE A 167 -4.14 6.31 -9.74
N VAL A 168 -3.64 5.44 -8.86
CA VAL A 168 -2.60 5.77 -7.88
C VAL A 168 -1.29 5.12 -8.33
N ALA A 169 -0.33 5.93 -8.74
CA ALA A 169 0.96 5.48 -9.25
C ALA A 169 2.00 5.38 -8.14
N VAL A 170 2.71 4.25 -8.09
CA VAL A 170 3.76 3.94 -7.11
C VAL A 170 5.07 3.70 -7.86
N PRO A 171 5.97 4.68 -7.94
CA PRO A 171 7.31 4.43 -8.44
C PRO A 171 8.02 3.49 -7.47
N THR A 172 8.76 2.51 -7.98
CA THR A 172 9.61 1.65 -7.14
C THR A 172 11.08 2.00 -7.31
N SER A 173 11.90 1.63 -6.33
CA SER A 173 13.36 1.76 -6.41
C SER A 173 13.99 0.73 -7.34
N VAL A 174 13.20 -0.16 -7.96
CA VAL A 174 13.68 -1.19 -8.88
C VAL A 174 14.29 -0.53 -10.11
N GLY A 175 15.54 -0.89 -10.38
CA GLY A 175 16.25 -0.48 -11.57
C GLY A 175 17.76 -0.41 -11.33
N TYR A 176 18.48 -0.17 -12.41
CA TYR A 176 19.94 -0.08 -12.40
C TYR A 176 20.40 1.06 -13.33
N GLY A 177 21.67 1.45 -13.20
CA GLY A 177 22.24 2.55 -13.97
C GLY A 177 21.44 3.83 -13.76
N VAL A 178 20.88 4.37 -14.85
CA VAL A 178 20.09 5.61 -14.83
C VAL A 178 18.84 5.49 -13.94
N ALA A 179 18.23 4.31 -13.85
CA ALA A 179 17.00 4.09 -13.06
C ALA A 179 17.23 3.75 -11.58
N THR A 180 18.48 3.77 -11.11
CA THR A 180 18.82 3.37 -9.73
C THR A 180 18.09 4.23 -8.70
N GLY A 181 17.50 3.60 -7.70
CA GLY A 181 16.84 4.29 -6.59
C GLY A 181 15.50 4.93 -6.95
N GLY A 182 14.91 4.62 -8.11
CA GLY A 182 13.53 4.96 -8.46
C GLY A 182 13.28 6.41 -8.84
N ARG A 183 14.33 7.24 -8.93
CA ARG A 183 14.17 8.66 -9.28
C ARG A 183 13.64 8.85 -10.70
N VAL A 184 14.14 8.07 -11.65
CA VAL A 184 13.63 8.07 -13.03
C VAL A 184 12.17 7.67 -13.08
N ALA A 185 11.80 6.59 -12.38
CA ALA A 185 10.41 6.15 -12.28
C ALA A 185 9.50 7.26 -11.74
N LEU A 186 9.90 7.93 -10.64
CA LEU A 186 9.15 9.04 -10.07
C LEU A 186 9.02 10.21 -11.05
N ASP A 187 10.13 10.67 -11.62
CA ASP A 187 10.16 11.82 -12.52
C ASP A 187 9.37 11.52 -13.81
N ALA A 188 9.43 10.30 -14.34
CA ALA A 188 8.68 9.86 -15.52
C ALA A 188 7.16 9.87 -15.29
N ILE A 189 6.70 9.39 -14.12
CA ILE A 189 5.27 9.43 -13.77
C ILE A 189 4.82 10.89 -13.61
N LEU A 190 5.61 11.74 -12.95
CA LEU A 190 5.28 13.17 -12.74
C LEU A 190 5.30 13.97 -14.05
N ALA A 191 6.18 13.63 -14.99
CA ALA A 191 6.25 14.25 -16.31
C ALA A 191 5.24 13.67 -17.31
N SER A 192 4.45 12.67 -16.91
CA SER A 192 3.48 12.01 -17.78
C SER A 192 2.41 12.98 -18.29
N CYS A 193 2.08 12.86 -19.57
CA CYS A 193 0.95 13.58 -20.17
C CYS A 193 -0.40 12.94 -19.87
N ALA A 194 -0.45 11.77 -19.21
CA ALA A 194 -1.70 11.13 -18.83
C ALA A 194 -2.32 11.92 -17.64
N PRO A 195 -3.45 12.61 -17.84
CA PRO A 195 -4.00 13.47 -16.80
C PRO A 195 -4.60 12.64 -15.65
N GLY A 196 -4.52 13.17 -14.43
CA GLY A 196 -5.19 12.58 -13.27
C GLY A 196 -4.45 11.45 -12.55
N LEU A 197 -3.18 11.18 -12.89
CA LEU A 197 -2.34 10.26 -12.11
C LEU A 197 -2.07 10.83 -10.70
N GLY A 198 -2.47 10.11 -9.66
CA GLY A 198 -2.10 10.42 -8.28
C GLY A 198 -0.80 9.72 -7.90
N VAL A 199 0.27 10.45 -7.61
CA VAL A 199 1.60 9.86 -7.35
C VAL A 199 1.91 9.81 -5.86
N VAL A 200 2.42 8.69 -5.37
CA VAL A 200 2.98 8.57 -4.01
C VAL A 200 4.50 8.47 -4.04
N ASN A 201 5.14 8.53 -2.87
CA ASN A 201 6.59 8.41 -2.77
C ASN A 201 7.11 7.04 -3.26
N ILE A 202 8.41 6.96 -3.53
CA ILE A 202 9.09 5.76 -3.99
C ILE A 202 8.88 4.61 -2.99
N ASP A 203 8.54 3.44 -3.54
CA ASP A 203 8.22 2.19 -2.86
C ASP A 203 7.01 2.26 -1.92
N ASN A 204 6.22 3.33 -1.92
CA ASN A 204 5.19 3.58 -0.90
C ASN A 204 3.85 2.89 -1.21
N GLY A 205 3.85 1.55 -1.23
CA GLY A 205 2.63 0.75 -1.41
C GLY A 205 1.58 1.00 -0.32
N PHE A 206 2.03 1.23 0.91
CA PHE A 206 1.16 1.63 2.02
C PHE A 206 0.40 2.94 1.74
N GLY A 207 1.12 3.98 1.33
CA GLY A 207 0.53 5.28 1.01
C GLY A 207 -0.44 5.19 -0.17
N ALA A 208 -0.13 4.35 -1.16
CA ALA A 208 -1.00 4.11 -2.31
C ALA A 208 -2.32 3.47 -1.90
N ALA A 209 -2.28 2.43 -1.07
CA ALA A 209 -3.46 1.80 -0.51
C ALA A 209 -4.29 2.77 0.34
N CYS A 210 -3.63 3.59 1.17
CA CYS A 210 -4.32 4.62 1.96
C CYS A 210 -5.05 5.65 1.07
N LEU A 211 -4.42 6.08 -0.03
CA LEU A 211 -5.05 6.99 -0.98
C LEU A 211 -6.23 6.33 -1.69
N ALA A 212 -6.08 5.07 -2.14
CA ALA A 212 -7.16 4.29 -2.75
C ALA A 212 -8.38 4.17 -1.81
N LEU A 213 -8.17 3.84 -0.53
CA LEU A 213 -9.23 3.77 0.47
C LEU A 213 -9.94 5.11 0.66
N ARG A 214 -9.20 6.23 0.66
CA ARG A 214 -9.77 7.57 0.76
C ARG A 214 -10.61 7.92 -0.45
N LEU A 215 -10.18 7.56 -1.66
CA LEU A 215 -10.94 7.76 -2.89
C LEU A 215 -12.27 7.00 -2.84
N LEU A 216 -12.24 5.72 -2.46
CA LEU A 216 -13.46 4.91 -2.30
C LEU A 216 -14.39 5.48 -1.22
N ASN A 217 -13.84 5.87 -0.06
CA ASN A 217 -14.64 6.46 1.02
C ASN A 217 -15.27 7.79 0.59
N ALA A 218 -14.55 8.63 -0.16
CA ALA A 218 -15.10 9.87 -0.70
C ALA A 218 -16.24 9.61 -1.70
N ALA A 219 -16.06 8.66 -2.63
CA ALA A 219 -17.10 8.27 -3.58
C ALA A 219 -18.37 7.76 -2.88
N ARG A 220 -18.21 6.89 -1.87
CA ARG A 220 -19.34 6.39 -1.05
C ARG A 220 -20.03 7.50 -0.27
N ALA A 221 -19.26 8.44 0.30
CA ALA A 221 -19.82 9.58 1.03
C ALA A 221 -20.60 10.53 0.12
N ILE A 222 -20.18 10.69 -1.14
CA ILE A 222 -20.94 11.45 -2.15
C ILE A 222 -22.23 10.71 -2.52
N ALA A 223 -22.15 9.40 -2.79
CA ALA A 223 -23.30 8.57 -3.16
C ALA A 223 -24.36 8.45 -2.05
N ALA A 224 -23.94 8.53 -0.77
CA ALA A 224 -24.84 8.48 0.38
C ALA A 224 -25.54 9.81 0.69
N ARG A 225 -25.21 10.91 0.00
CA ARG A 225 -25.92 12.17 0.21
C ARG A 225 -27.35 12.03 -0.32
N PRO A 226 -28.37 12.48 0.43
CA PRO A 226 -29.72 12.55 -0.11
C PRO A 226 -29.70 13.42 -1.37
N THR A 227 -30.29 12.92 -2.46
CA THR A 227 -30.60 13.75 -3.62
C THR A 227 -31.63 14.78 -3.17
N GLU A 228 -31.19 16.02 -2.93
CA GLU A 228 -32.11 17.14 -2.86
C GLU A 228 -32.76 17.26 -4.24
N ASP A 229 -34.08 17.03 -4.31
CA ASP A 229 -34.90 17.27 -5.50
C ASP A 229 -34.59 18.70 -6.01
N ARG A 230 -33.96 18.78 -7.19
CA ARG A 230 -33.80 20.02 -7.95
C ARG A 230 -34.98 20.22 -8.87
#